data_AF-A0A1Z9C619-F1
#
_entry.id   AF-A0A1Z9C619-F1
#
_cell.length_a   1.000
_cell.length_b   1.000
_cell.length_c   1.000
_cell.angle_alpha   90.00
_cell.angle_beta   90.00
_cell.angle_gamma   90.00
#
_symmetry.space_group_name_H-M   'P 1'
#
loop_
_entity.id
_entity.type
_entity.pdbx_description
1 polymer ?
#
loop_
_entity_poly.entity_id
_entity_poly.type
_entity_poly.pdbx_seq_one_letter_code
_entity_poly.pdbx_strand_id
1 'polypeptide(L)'
;MSDLTRVWLTVDTDDLRHVPSNQGHPTRSKPDNDLPVLSDTFRNGMIGFKEWLNTHDRAVTLFVIADQCESEEFVQMIRDICESFEKRITIGCHGLHHRSWSAWPKDAEGFSRDLKAAATVLEQEFPQHFRRWFRAPAGYMASWMIPVLIEQEFVVDSSVNPSWLVNKKYGKGESWKTVLAAVKQTSLIERPWKTRLSLPTCGPAQHITGLRWNARRAWRSLSEPLSASEIDSVEDSSNELDTIYWHILDHARKDGGWIPPIKGL
;
A
#
# COMPACT_ATOMS: atom_id res chain seq x y z
N MET A 1 -28.19 10.56 11.34
CA MET A 1 -27.20 11.03 10.37
C MET A 1 -26.41 9.81 9.98
N SER A 2 -26.35 9.43 8.70
CA SER A 2 -25.42 8.36 8.31
C SER A 2 -24.01 8.90 8.55
N ASP A 3 -23.28 8.35 9.51
CA ASP A 3 -21.87 8.69 9.68
C ASP A 3 -21.18 8.46 8.34
N LEU A 4 -20.68 9.54 7.75
CA LEU A 4 -20.00 9.49 6.46
C LEU A 4 -18.68 8.76 6.68
N THR A 5 -18.55 7.55 6.11
CA THR A 5 -17.31 6.76 6.10
C THR A 5 -16.15 7.64 5.63
N ARG A 6 -15.11 7.81 6.45
CA ARG A 6 -13.91 8.60 6.10
C ARG A 6 -12.98 7.81 5.18
N VAL A 7 -12.04 8.51 4.55
CA VAL A 7 -11.16 7.90 3.54
C VAL A 7 -9.72 7.87 4.02
N TRP A 8 -9.13 6.68 3.99
CA TRP A 8 -7.70 6.50 4.23
C TRP A 8 -6.93 6.49 2.90
N LEU A 9 -6.08 7.50 2.72
CA LEU A 9 -5.22 7.64 1.53
C LEU A 9 -3.92 6.90 1.76
N THR A 10 -3.60 6.00 0.84
CA THR A 10 -2.39 5.20 0.95
C THR A 10 -1.67 5.12 -0.40
N VAL A 11 -0.34 5.04 -0.38
CA VAL A 11 0.49 5.01 -1.59
C VAL A 11 1.57 3.96 -1.45
N ASP A 12 1.75 3.13 -2.47
CA ASP A 12 2.83 2.14 -2.50
C ASP A 12 4.04 2.74 -3.23
N THR A 13 5.24 2.56 -2.68
CA THR A 13 6.48 3.10 -3.24
C THR A 13 7.10 2.22 -4.33
N ASP A 14 6.30 1.35 -4.97
CA ASP A 14 6.72 0.52 -6.09
C ASP A 14 7.48 1.35 -7.13
N ASP A 15 8.66 0.87 -7.51
CA ASP A 15 9.43 1.35 -8.67
C ASP A 15 9.36 0.27 -9.77
N LEU A 16 9.87 0.56 -10.95
CA LEU A 16 9.95 -0.35 -12.09
C LEU A 16 10.63 -1.67 -11.72
N ARG A 17 11.63 -1.68 -10.84
CA ARG A 17 12.25 -2.93 -10.38
C ARG A 17 11.33 -3.78 -9.49
N HIS A 18 10.37 -3.15 -8.81
CA HIS A 18 9.48 -3.81 -7.85
C HIS A 18 8.22 -4.36 -8.51
N VAL A 19 7.89 -4.00 -9.75
CA VAL A 19 6.66 -4.53 -10.36
C VAL A 19 6.72 -6.06 -10.47
N PRO A 20 5.59 -6.79 -10.36
CA PRO A 20 5.61 -8.25 -10.33
C PRO A 20 6.11 -8.94 -11.61
N SER A 21 6.29 -8.20 -12.72
CA SER A 21 6.95 -8.71 -13.92
C SER A 21 8.47 -8.70 -13.81
N ASN A 22 9.04 -7.95 -12.87
CA ASN A 22 10.47 -7.84 -12.64
C ASN A 22 10.90 -8.63 -11.39
N GLN A 23 10.16 -8.52 -10.29
CA GLN A 23 10.55 -9.10 -9.00
C GLN A 23 9.35 -9.66 -8.21
N GLY A 24 9.65 -10.60 -7.30
CA GLY A 24 8.75 -10.99 -6.20
C GLY A 24 7.71 -12.07 -6.50
N HIS A 25 7.28 -12.26 -7.75
CA HIS A 25 6.29 -13.28 -8.14
C HIS A 25 6.93 -14.50 -8.84
N PRO A 26 6.60 -15.75 -8.47
CA PRO A 26 7.35 -16.94 -8.90
C PRO A 26 7.33 -17.22 -10.41
N THR A 27 6.21 -16.92 -11.07
CA THR A 27 6.02 -17.24 -12.50
C THR A 27 5.92 -16.02 -13.41
N ARG A 28 5.95 -14.81 -12.85
CA ARG A 28 5.79 -13.55 -13.60
C ARG A 28 7.09 -12.76 -13.66
N SER A 29 7.92 -12.87 -12.63
CA SER A 29 9.18 -12.14 -12.54
C SER A 29 10.16 -12.61 -13.59
N LYS A 30 10.69 -11.67 -14.35
CA LYS A 30 11.82 -11.80 -15.26
C LYS A 30 12.72 -10.60 -14.96
N PRO A 31 13.64 -10.74 -13.99
CA PRO A 31 14.47 -9.62 -13.56
C PRO A 31 15.23 -9.01 -14.73
N ASP A 32 15.05 -7.71 -14.91
CA ASP A 32 15.84 -6.85 -15.77
C ASP A 32 16.99 -6.27 -14.93
N ASN A 33 18.19 -6.79 -15.16
CA ASN A 33 19.40 -6.38 -14.43
C ASN A 33 19.92 -5.01 -14.88
N ASP A 34 19.39 -4.45 -15.97
CA ASP A 34 19.77 -3.13 -16.46
C ASP A 34 18.96 -2.01 -15.79
N LEU A 35 17.94 -2.35 -14.98
CA LEU A 35 17.18 -1.37 -14.23
C LEU A 35 18.05 -0.74 -13.14
N PRO A 36 18.02 0.60 -13.01
CA PRO A 36 18.73 1.28 -11.94
C PRO A 36 18.08 0.97 -10.58
N VAL A 37 18.83 1.24 -9.50
CA VAL A 37 18.32 1.14 -8.12
C VAL A 37 17.07 2.02 -7.92
N LEU A 38 17.09 3.21 -8.50
CA LEU A 38 15.95 4.12 -8.60
C LEU A 38 15.81 4.59 -10.04
N SER A 39 14.61 4.46 -10.62
CA SER A 39 14.33 4.91 -11.98
C SER A 39 14.03 6.41 -12.05
N ASP A 40 14.29 7.03 -13.20
CA ASP A 40 13.88 8.42 -13.43
C ASP A 40 12.36 8.60 -13.41
N THR A 41 11.63 7.53 -13.74
CA THR A 41 10.16 7.53 -13.62
C THR A 41 9.76 7.64 -12.15
N PHE A 42 10.44 6.93 -11.25
CA PHE A 42 10.20 7.03 -9.82
C PHE A 42 10.56 8.40 -9.26
N ARG A 43 11.73 8.95 -9.64
CA ARG A 43 12.13 10.32 -9.26
C ARG A 43 11.06 11.35 -9.67
N ASN A 44 10.59 11.29 -10.92
CA ASN A 44 9.51 12.15 -11.39
C ASN A 44 8.20 11.93 -10.63
N GLY A 45 7.90 10.67 -10.27
CA GLY A 45 6.76 10.33 -9.44
C GLY A 45 6.84 10.94 -8.03
N MET A 46 8.02 10.92 -7.41
CA MET A 46 8.26 11.54 -6.09
C MET A 46 8.08 13.06 -6.14
N ILE A 47 8.56 13.72 -7.21
CA ILE A 47 8.35 15.16 -7.43
C ILE A 47 6.85 15.45 -7.53
N GLY A 48 6.12 14.77 -8.42
CA GLY A 48 4.69 14.96 -8.60
C GLY A 48 3.86 14.60 -7.35
N PHE A 49 4.31 13.63 -6.56
CA PHE A 49 3.70 13.29 -5.28
C PHE A 49 3.87 14.42 -4.26
N LYS A 50 5.09 14.99 -4.14
CA LYS A 50 5.36 16.13 -3.26
C LYS A 50 4.57 17.37 -3.68
N GLU A 51 4.46 17.64 -4.98
CA GLU A 51 3.62 18.72 -5.52
C GLU A 51 2.14 18.51 -5.16
N TRP A 52 1.63 17.29 -5.30
CA TRP A 52 0.26 16.95 -4.91
C TRP A 52 0.02 17.12 -3.41
N LEU A 53 0.96 16.71 -2.55
CA LEU A 53 0.85 16.93 -1.10
C LEU A 53 0.76 18.42 -0.72
N ASN A 54 1.29 19.34 -1.54
CA ASN A 54 1.16 20.78 -1.32
C ASN A 54 -0.25 21.32 -1.63
N THR A 55 -1.13 20.57 -2.29
CA THR A 55 -2.47 21.07 -2.66
C THR A 55 -3.52 20.89 -1.56
N HIS A 56 -3.21 20.12 -0.52
CA HIS A 56 -4.14 19.80 0.56
C HIS A 56 -3.42 19.60 1.90
N ASP A 57 -4.18 19.36 2.97
CA ASP A 57 -3.71 19.16 4.34
C ASP A 57 -4.02 17.74 4.90
N ARG A 58 -4.55 16.86 4.05
CA ARG A 58 -4.92 15.49 4.42
C ARG A 58 -3.73 14.57 4.69
N ALA A 59 -4.00 13.57 5.54
CA ALA A 59 -3.05 12.53 5.91
C ALA A 59 -2.92 11.49 4.80
N VAL A 60 -1.70 10.99 4.63
CA VAL A 60 -1.32 9.99 3.63
C VAL A 60 -0.35 8.99 4.25
N THR A 61 -0.61 7.71 4.04
CA THR A 61 0.30 6.63 4.43
C THR A 61 1.07 6.11 3.23
N LEU A 62 2.40 6.14 3.31
CA LEU A 62 3.29 5.50 2.34
C LEU A 62 3.62 4.09 2.82
N PHE A 63 3.29 3.06 2.03
CA PHE A 63 3.79 1.71 2.27
C PHE A 63 5.12 1.54 1.53
N VAL A 64 6.19 1.45 2.32
CA VAL A 64 7.57 1.46 1.82
C VAL A 64 8.13 0.05 1.72
N ILE A 65 8.74 -0.26 0.57
CA ILE A 65 9.52 -1.48 0.38
C ILE A 65 10.90 -1.24 0.99
N ALA A 66 11.26 -2.01 2.02
CA ALA A 66 12.41 -1.66 2.85
C ALA A 66 13.76 -1.72 2.11
N ASP A 67 13.90 -2.54 1.07
CA ASP A 67 15.12 -2.57 0.25
C ASP A 67 15.36 -1.28 -0.56
N GLN A 68 14.38 -0.38 -0.67
CA GLN A 68 14.59 0.95 -1.24
C GLN A 68 15.46 1.82 -0.34
N CYS A 69 15.51 1.53 0.95
CA CYS A 69 16.34 2.26 1.91
C CYS A 69 17.84 1.96 1.76
N GLU A 70 18.22 0.99 0.91
CA GLU A 70 19.61 0.80 0.48
C GLU A 70 20.10 2.00 -0.37
N SER A 71 19.19 2.79 -0.93
CA SER A 71 19.50 4.02 -1.64
C SER A 71 19.41 5.24 -0.72
N GLU A 72 20.54 5.88 -0.46
CA GLU A 72 20.59 7.16 0.28
C GLU A 72 19.70 8.23 -0.36
N GLU A 73 19.62 8.24 -1.70
CA GLU A 73 18.75 9.15 -2.44
C GLU A 73 17.26 8.91 -2.10
N PHE A 74 16.81 7.65 -2.05
CA PHE A 74 15.44 7.32 -1.65
C PHE A 74 15.16 7.76 -0.22
N VAL A 75 16.07 7.44 0.71
CA VAL A 75 15.93 7.80 2.12
C VAL A 75 15.80 9.31 2.26
N GLN A 76 16.64 10.10 1.57
CA GLN A 76 16.56 11.56 1.60
C GLN A 76 15.24 12.07 1.02
N MET A 77 14.75 11.51 -0.09
CA MET A 77 13.45 11.90 -0.66
C MET A 77 12.28 11.67 0.31
N ILE A 78 12.27 10.55 1.05
CA ILE A 78 11.23 10.26 2.04
C ILE A 78 11.39 11.15 3.28
N ARG A 79 12.62 11.37 3.77
CA ARG A 79 12.89 12.31 4.87
C ARG A 79 12.41 13.72 4.55
N ASP A 80 12.72 14.22 3.35
CA ASP A 80 12.26 15.54 2.90
C ASP A 80 10.72 15.65 2.92
N ILE A 81 10.00 14.59 2.55
CA ILE A 81 8.52 14.53 2.61
C ILE A 81 8.05 14.53 4.07
N CYS A 82 8.62 13.67 4.91
CA CYS A 82 8.32 13.59 6.32
C CYS A 82 8.54 14.93 7.05
N GLU A 83 9.65 15.61 6.77
CA GLU A 83 9.97 16.92 7.34
C GLU A 83 9.05 18.03 6.80
N SER A 84 8.69 18.00 5.52
CA SER A 84 7.84 19.03 4.90
C SER A 84 6.37 18.95 5.33
N PHE A 85 5.88 17.75 5.64
CA PHE A 85 4.44 17.51 5.89
C PHE A 85 4.13 16.92 7.27
N GLU A 86 5.16 16.66 8.08
CA GLU A 86 5.08 16.26 9.48
C GLU A 86 4.04 15.15 9.72
N LYS A 87 3.12 15.36 10.67
CA LYS A 87 2.10 14.41 11.12
C LYS A 87 1.12 13.98 10.04
N ARG A 88 1.13 14.61 8.85
CA ARG A 88 0.33 14.16 7.70
C ARG A 88 0.88 12.88 7.09
N ILE A 89 2.14 12.54 7.34
CA ILE A 89 2.81 11.39 6.72
C ILE A 89 2.96 10.25 7.72
N THR A 90 2.52 9.08 7.32
CA THR A 90 2.78 7.82 8.03
C THR A 90 3.52 6.87 7.11
N ILE A 91 4.49 6.12 7.64
CA ILE A 91 5.22 5.08 6.92
C ILE A 91 4.74 3.72 7.42
N GLY A 92 4.20 2.90 6.51
CA GLY A 92 3.90 1.49 6.72
C GLY A 92 4.91 0.59 6.00
N CYS A 93 4.91 -0.69 6.32
CA CYS A 93 5.78 -1.70 5.71
C CYS A 93 5.13 -2.34 4.48
N HIS A 94 5.82 -2.30 3.34
CA HIS A 94 5.44 -3.01 2.12
C HIS A 94 6.29 -4.28 1.88
N GLY A 95 6.86 -4.84 2.95
CA GLY A 95 7.80 -5.96 2.90
C GLY A 95 9.23 -5.54 2.55
N LEU A 96 10.15 -6.51 2.54
CA LEU A 96 11.57 -6.25 2.30
C LEU A 96 11.89 -6.10 0.81
N HIS A 97 11.56 -7.12 0.01
CA HIS A 97 11.91 -7.23 -1.41
C HIS A 97 10.70 -7.32 -2.34
N HIS A 98 9.57 -6.74 -1.93
CA HIS A 98 8.30 -6.81 -2.68
C HIS A 98 7.89 -8.24 -3.11
N ARG A 99 8.20 -9.25 -2.28
CA ARG A 99 7.87 -10.66 -2.55
C ARG A 99 6.36 -10.93 -2.41
N SER A 100 5.75 -11.50 -3.44
CA SER A 100 4.34 -11.91 -3.44
C SER A 100 4.12 -13.22 -2.68
N TRP A 101 4.23 -13.20 -1.35
CA TRP A 101 4.31 -14.39 -0.48
C TRP A 101 3.27 -15.48 -0.74
N SER A 102 1.99 -15.14 -0.86
CA SER A 102 0.94 -16.13 -1.10
C SER A 102 0.95 -16.77 -2.50
N ALA A 103 1.75 -16.24 -3.43
CA ALA A 103 1.98 -16.86 -4.74
C ALA A 103 2.99 -18.01 -4.67
N TRP A 104 3.86 -18.01 -3.65
CA TRP A 104 4.84 -19.06 -3.39
C TRP A 104 4.24 -20.16 -2.49
N PRO A 105 4.89 -21.34 -2.39
CA PRO A 105 4.60 -22.26 -1.30
C PRO A 105 4.72 -21.55 0.06
N LYS A 106 3.90 -21.95 1.02
CA LYS A 106 3.91 -21.41 2.38
C LYS A 106 5.34 -21.46 2.96
N ASP A 107 5.81 -20.31 3.41
CA ASP A 107 7.14 -20.11 4.02
C ASP A 107 7.01 -19.08 5.14
N ALA A 108 6.46 -19.52 6.28
CA ALA A 108 6.17 -18.63 7.41
C ALA A 108 7.45 -18.10 8.07
N GLU A 109 8.50 -18.91 8.16
CA GLU A 109 9.79 -18.51 8.71
C GLU A 109 10.49 -17.49 7.83
N GLY A 110 10.50 -17.70 6.50
CA GLY A 110 11.01 -16.72 5.55
C GLY A 110 10.25 -15.41 5.65
N PHE A 111 8.91 -15.47 5.69
CA PHE A 111 8.08 -14.27 5.82
C PHE A 111 8.36 -13.50 7.11
N SER A 112 8.49 -14.22 8.23
CA SER A 112 8.82 -13.64 9.54
C SER A 112 10.17 -12.93 9.53
N ARG A 113 11.22 -13.58 8.97
CA ARG A 113 12.55 -12.97 8.85
C ARG A 113 12.52 -11.69 8.01
N ASP A 114 11.88 -11.71 6.85
CA ASP A 114 11.81 -10.56 5.95
C ASP A 114 11.00 -9.41 6.58
N LEU A 115 9.90 -9.71 7.27
CA LEU A 115 9.12 -8.71 8.00
C LEU A 115 9.95 -8.06 9.12
N LYS A 116 10.67 -8.86 9.90
CA LYS A 116 11.52 -8.36 10.99
C LYS A 116 12.62 -7.44 10.45
N ALA A 117 13.27 -7.85 9.37
CA ALA A 117 14.31 -7.06 8.71
C ALA A 117 13.73 -5.75 8.16
N ALA A 118 12.60 -5.81 7.44
CA ALA A 118 11.95 -4.63 6.90
C ALA A 118 11.52 -3.65 8.00
N ALA A 119 10.88 -4.14 9.06
CA ALA A 119 10.47 -3.30 10.19
C ALA A 119 11.67 -2.64 10.87
N THR A 120 12.77 -3.38 11.06
CA THR A 120 14.01 -2.84 11.65
C THR A 120 14.56 -1.68 10.83
N VAL A 121 14.65 -1.84 9.50
CA VAL A 121 15.15 -0.79 8.59
C VAL A 121 14.24 0.44 8.64
N LEU A 122 12.92 0.25 8.52
CA LEU A 122 11.97 1.37 8.48
C LEU A 122 11.87 2.11 9.81
N GLU A 123 11.95 1.39 10.93
CA GLU A 123 11.99 1.98 12.27
C GLU A 123 13.28 2.78 12.51
N GLN A 124 14.41 2.34 11.96
CA GLN A 124 15.68 3.07 12.02
C GLN A 124 15.68 4.31 11.14
N GLU A 125 15.20 4.21 9.89
CA GLU A 125 15.25 5.31 8.93
C GLU A 125 14.18 6.38 9.18
N PHE A 126 12.99 5.99 9.66
CA PHE A 126 11.82 6.85 9.81
C PHE A 126 11.10 6.71 11.17
N PRO A 127 11.82 6.79 12.31
CA PRO A 127 11.30 6.38 13.64
C PRO A 127 10.01 7.09 14.08
N GLN A 128 9.84 8.37 13.71
CA GLN A 128 8.67 9.14 14.14
C GLN A 128 7.42 8.87 13.28
N HIS A 129 7.62 8.47 12.03
CA HIS A 129 6.55 8.27 11.04
C HIS A 129 6.19 6.80 10.86
N PHE A 130 7.11 5.88 11.20
CA PHE A 130 6.87 4.46 11.07
C PHE A 130 5.76 3.98 12.01
N ARG A 131 4.87 3.17 11.47
CA ARG A 131 3.88 2.39 12.21
C ARG A 131 3.96 0.96 11.72
N ARG A 132 3.69 0.00 12.61
CA ARG A 132 3.60 -1.42 12.25
C ARG A 132 2.28 -1.71 11.56
N TRP A 133 2.11 -1.07 10.42
CA TRP A 133 1.02 -1.25 9.47
C TRP A 133 1.62 -1.94 8.24
N PHE A 134 0.98 -3.01 7.79
CA PHE A 134 1.47 -3.83 6.71
C PHE A 134 0.61 -3.71 5.46
N ARG A 135 1.26 -3.84 4.31
CA ARG A 135 0.62 -4.12 3.04
C ARG A 135 1.41 -5.17 2.30
N ALA A 136 0.75 -6.25 1.92
CA ALA A 136 1.34 -7.32 1.15
C ALA A 136 1.69 -6.83 -0.26
N PRO A 137 2.92 -7.08 -0.74
CA PRO A 137 3.33 -6.82 -2.12
C PRO A 137 2.31 -7.27 -3.15
N ALA A 138 1.88 -6.33 -4.00
CA ALA A 138 0.85 -6.54 -5.01
C ALA A 138 -0.47 -7.15 -4.50
N GLY A 139 -0.79 -7.07 -3.19
CA GLY A 139 -1.99 -7.63 -2.56
C GLY A 139 -2.02 -9.16 -2.49
N TYR A 140 -0.85 -9.80 -2.43
CA TYR A 140 -0.72 -11.26 -2.28
C TYR A 140 -0.64 -11.67 -0.81
N MET A 141 -1.81 -11.96 -0.23
CA MET A 141 -1.99 -12.27 1.19
C MET A 141 -2.68 -13.61 1.38
N ALA A 142 -2.27 -14.43 2.34
CA ALA A 142 -2.92 -15.70 2.66
C ALA A 142 -3.16 -15.83 4.16
N SER A 143 -4.11 -16.67 4.58
CA SER A 143 -4.50 -16.78 5.99
C SER A 143 -3.33 -17.18 6.91
N TRP A 144 -2.37 -17.95 6.39
CA TRP A 144 -1.18 -18.36 7.14
C TRP A 144 -0.24 -17.20 7.49
N MET A 145 -0.34 -16.06 6.80
CA MET A 145 0.50 -14.88 7.04
C MET A 145 0.04 -14.08 8.27
N ILE A 146 -1.24 -14.19 8.65
CA ILE A 146 -1.84 -13.40 9.74
C ILE A 146 -1.16 -13.64 11.09
N PRO A 147 -0.92 -14.89 11.55
CA PRO A 147 -0.19 -15.12 12.81
C PRO A 147 1.21 -14.52 12.79
N VAL A 148 1.91 -14.58 11.65
CA VAL A 148 3.26 -14.04 11.51
C VAL A 148 3.25 -12.51 11.63
N LEU A 149 2.26 -11.82 11.05
CA LEU A 149 2.11 -10.37 11.21
C LEU A 149 1.94 -9.99 12.68
N ILE A 150 1.08 -10.72 13.41
CA ILE A 150 0.82 -10.49 14.83
C ILE A 150 2.08 -10.77 15.67
N GLU A 151 2.80 -11.86 15.39
CA GLU A 151 4.06 -12.20 16.05
C GLU A 151 5.14 -11.13 15.82
N GLN A 152 5.11 -10.44 14.68
CA GLN A 152 5.96 -9.28 14.37
C GLN A 152 5.35 -7.94 14.80
N GLU A 153 4.32 -7.97 15.66
CA GLU A 153 3.69 -6.81 16.29
C GLU A 153 3.03 -5.84 15.29
N PHE A 154 2.64 -6.32 14.11
CA PHE A 154 1.80 -5.56 13.19
C PHE A 154 0.36 -5.49 13.70
N VAL A 155 -0.18 -4.27 13.72
CA VAL A 155 -1.51 -3.96 14.26
C VAL A 155 -2.56 -3.76 13.16
N VAL A 156 -2.12 -3.30 11.98
CA VAL A 156 -2.98 -3.06 10.82
C VAL A 156 -2.44 -3.81 9.61
N ASP A 157 -3.33 -4.45 8.86
CA ASP A 157 -3.09 -4.93 7.50
C ASP A 157 -3.99 -4.18 6.52
N SER A 158 -3.48 -3.94 5.31
CA SER A 158 -4.21 -3.33 4.21
C SER A 158 -3.84 -4.02 2.91
N SER A 159 -4.15 -5.32 2.86
CA SER A 159 -3.77 -6.21 1.76
C SER A 159 -4.97 -6.78 1.02
N VAL A 160 -6.14 -6.79 1.65
CA VAL A 160 -7.33 -7.44 1.12
C VAL A 160 -8.05 -6.50 0.16
N ASN A 161 -8.24 -6.99 -1.07
CA ASN A 161 -9.19 -6.48 -2.04
C ASN A 161 -10.42 -7.40 -2.11
N PRO A 162 -11.60 -6.96 -1.62
CA PRO A 162 -12.87 -7.72 -1.65
C PRO A 162 -13.50 -7.89 -3.05
N SER A 163 -12.68 -8.19 -4.06
CA SER A 163 -13.10 -8.43 -5.45
C SER A 163 -12.80 -9.88 -5.84
N TRP A 164 -13.80 -10.56 -6.41
CA TRP A 164 -13.63 -11.92 -6.91
C TRP A 164 -12.56 -12.04 -8.00
N LEU A 165 -12.33 -10.97 -8.80
CA LEU A 165 -11.31 -10.94 -9.86
C LEU A 165 -9.88 -11.17 -9.37
N VAL A 166 -9.63 -10.92 -8.08
CA VAL A 166 -8.28 -11.02 -7.51
C VAL A 166 -8.12 -12.23 -6.58
N ASN A 167 -9.09 -13.15 -6.53
CA ASN A 167 -9.04 -14.32 -5.65
C ASN A 167 -7.76 -15.17 -5.83
N LYS A 168 -7.19 -15.18 -7.03
CA LYS A 168 -5.91 -15.85 -7.31
C LYS A 168 -4.73 -15.33 -6.49
N LYS A 169 -4.85 -14.16 -5.85
CA LYS A 169 -3.83 -13.57 -4.99
C LYS A 169 -3.85 -14.10 -3.55
N TYR A 170 -4.83 -14.92 -3.16
CA TYR A 170 -4.97 -15.31 -1.76
C TYR A 170 -4.32 -16.66 -1.36
N GLY A 171 -3.60 -17.28 -2.30
CA GLY A 171 -3.09 -18.64 -2.13
C GLY A 171 -4.07 -19.70 -2.66
N LYS A 172 -3.57 -20.93 -2.85
CA LYS A 172 -4.36 -22.02 -3.44
C LYS A 172 -5.47 -22.46 -2.47
N GLY A 173 -6.72 -22.42 -2.93
CA GLY A 173 -7.89 -22.81 -2.13
C GLY A 173 -8.41 -21.71 -1.21
N GLU A 174 -7.83 -20.51 -1.27
CA GLU A 174 -8.22 -19.36 -0.47
C GLU A 174 -8.90 -18.28 -1.33
N SER A 175 -9.46 -17.27 -0.66
CA SER A 175 -10.07 -16.09 -1.27
C SER A 175 -9.97 -14.90 -0.31
N TRP A 176 -10.36 -13.71 -0.76
CA TRP A 176 -10.44 -12.57 0.14
C TRP A 176 -11.37 -12.84 1.34
N LYS A 177 -12.42 -13.66 1.17
CA LYS A 177 -13.35 -14.03 2.24
C LYS A 177 -12.70 -14.88 3.33
N THR A 178 -11.85 -15.83 2.93
CA THR A 178 -11.19 -16.72 3.90
C THR A 178 -10.17 -15.96 4.71
N VAL A 179 -9.39 -15.07 4.06
CA VAL A 179 -8.44 -14.20 4.76
C VAL A 179 -9.16 -13.24 5.71
N LEU A 180 -10.23 -12.56 5.29
CA LEU A 180 -11.01 -11.71 6.21
C LEU A 180 -11.62 -12.50 7.38
N ALA A 181 -12.11 -13.71 7.12
CA ALA A 181 -12.65 -14.56 8.19
C ALA A 181 -11.55 -14.95 9.20
N ALA A 182 -10.33 -15.21 8.72
CA ALA A 182 -9.18 -15.48 9.58
C ALA A 182 -8.76 -14.24 10.39
N VAL A 183 -8.68 -13.05 9.78
CA VAL A 183 -8.33 -11.81 10.50
C VAL A 183 -9.33 -11.52 11.61
N LYS A 184 -10.63 -11.71 11.37
CA LYS A 184 -11.71 -11.50 12.36
C LYS A 184 -11.58 -12.34 13.63
N GLN A 185 -10.76 -13.39 13.63
CA GLN A 185 -10.49 -14.23 14.80
C GLN A 185 -9.25 -13.77 15.59
N THR A 186 -8.69 -12.61 15.25
CA THR A 186 -7.43 -12.10 15.80
C THR A 186 -7.55 -10.63 16.20
N SER A 187 -6.49 -10.09 16.80
CA SER A 187 -6.36 -8.66 17.11
C SER A 187 -5.90 -7.80 15.93
N LEU A 188 -5.49 -8.40 14.80
CA LEU A 188 -5.06 -7.67 13.62
C LEU A 188 -6.25 -6.94 13.00
N ILE A 189 -6.07 -5.67 12.66
CA ILE A 189 -7.11 -4.86 12.04
C ILE A 189 -6.90 -4.86 10.54
N GLU A 190 -7.81 -5.47 9.78
CA GLU A 190 -7.79 -5.37 8.33
C GLU A 190 -8.54 -4.13 7.84
N ARG A 191 -7.88 -3.38 6.96
CA ARG A 191 -8.42 -2.23 6.24
C ARG A 191 -8.53 -2.56 4.75
N PRO A 192 -9.63 -3.22 4.35
CA PRO A 192 -9.78 -3.73 2.99
C PRO A 192 -9.92 -2.58 2.00
N TRP A 193 -9.38 -2.79 0.81
CA TRP A 193 -9.43 -1.78 -0.25
C TRP A 193 -10.85 -1.59 -0.77
N LYS A 194 -11.16 -0.34 -1.10
CA LYS A 194 -12.44 0.03 -1.70
C LYS A 194 -12.69 -0.76 -2.98
N THR A 195 -13.86 -1.35 -3.05
CA THR A 195 -14.40 -1.96 -4.28
C THR A 195 -15.70 -1.27 -4.67
N ARG A 196 -16.11 -1.44 -5.92
CA ARG A 196 -17.42 -1.00 -6.40
C ARG A 196 -17.96 -2.03 -7.36
N LEU A 197 -19.20 -2.47 -7.14
CA LEU A 197 -19.81 -3.57 -7.90
C LEU A 197 -18.97 -4.86 -7.83
N SER A 198 -18.34 -5.12 -6.68
CA SER A 198 -17.42 -6.25 -6.47
C SER A 198 -16.19 -6.27 -7.40
N LEU A 199 -15.84 -5.12 -8.00
CA LEU A 199 -14.67 -4.94 -8.84
C LEU A 199 -13.62 -4.06 -8.14
N PRO A 200 -12.32 -4.24 -8.45
CA PRO A 200 -11.25 -3.41 -7.91
C PRO A 200 -11.42 -1.95 -8.32
N THR A 201 -11.10 -1.03 -7.41
CA THR A 201 -11.10 0.42 -7.72
C THR A 201 -9.75 1.09 -7.47
N CYS A 202 -8.79 0.40 -6.88
CA CYS A 202 -7.50 0.94 -6.48
C CYS A 202 -6.34 0.45 -7.38
N GLY A 203 -5.20 1.13 -7.28
CA GLY A 203 -3.99 0.83 -8.02
C GLY A 203 -4.24 0.70 -9.54
N PRO A 204 -3.85 -0.43 -10.17
CA PRO A 204 -3.94 -0.58 -11.63
C PRO A 204 -5.36 -0.40 -12.21
N ALA A 205 -6.40 -0.61 -11.39
CA ALA A 205 -7.79 -0.44 -11.83
C ALA A 205 -8.10 0.98 -12.31
N GLN A 206 -7.37 2.00 -11.85
CA GLN A 206 -7.49 3.39 -12.31
C GLN A 206 -7.00 3.60 -13.76
N HIS A 207 -6.30 2.62 -14.33
CA HIS A 207 -5.63 2.72 -15.62
C HIS A 207 -6.09 1.65 -16.63
N ILE A 208 -6.59 0.50 -16.16
CA ILE A 208 -7.05 -0.61 -17.02
C ILE A 208 -8.39 -0.26 -17.71
N THR A 209 -8.45 -0.40 -19.04
CA THR A 209 -9.68 -0.24 -19.84
C THR A 209 -10.82 -1.12 -19.29
N GLY A 210 -12.03 -0.58 -19.22
CA GLY A 210 -13.20 -1.22 -18.60
C GLY A 210 -13.27 -0.98 -17.08
N LEU A 211 -12.23 -1.34 -16.32
CA LEU A 211 -12.19 -1.11 -14.86
C LEU A 211 -12.10 0.38 -14.51
N ARG A 212 -11.36 1.15 -15.31
CA ARG A 212 -11.10 2.58 -15.09
C ARG A 212 -12.35 3.42 -14.90
N TRP A 213 -13.41 3.16 -15.65
CA TRP A 213 -14.66 3.92 -15.50
C TRP A 213 -15.31 3.67 -14.13
N ASN A 214 -15.37 2.40 -13.71
CA ASN A 214 -15.89 2.01 -12.40
C ASN A 214 -15.03 2.57 -11.26
N ALA A 215 -13.71 2.44 -11.39
CA ALA A 215 -12.71 2.92 -10.44
C ALA A 215 -12.80 4.44 -10.22
N ARG A 216 -12.83 5.23 -11.30
CA ARG A 216 -12.98 6.69 -11.22
C ARG A 216 -14.32 7.11 -10.64
N ARG A 217 -15.41 6.40 -10.96
CA ARG A 217 -16.72 6.69 -10.38
C ARG A 217 -16.73 6.43 -8.87
N ALA A 218 -16.07 5.36 -8.42
CA ALA A 218 -15.92 5.07 -7.00
C ALA A 218 -15.12 6.14 -6.26
N TRP A 219 -14.07 6.68 -6.88
CA TRP A 219 -13.21 7.69 -6.26
C TRP A 219 -13.83 9.09 -6.23
N ARG A 220 -14.62 9.45 -7.24
CA ARG A 220 -15.36 10.73 -7.26
C ARG A 220 -16.46 10.84 -6.21
N SER A 221 -16.93 9.71 -5.68
CA SER A 221 -17.94 9.64 -4.62
C SER A 221 -17.36 9.38 -3.24
N LEU A 222 -16.04 9.45 -3.09
CA LEU A 222 -15.38 9.34 -1.79
C LEU A 222 -15.79 10.50 -0.89
N SER A 223 -15.93 10.20 0.41
CA SER A 223 -16.05 11.20 1.45
C SER A 223 -14.71 11.91 1.67
N GLU A 224 -14.68 12.80 2.66
CA GLU A 224 -13.48 13.52 3.04
C GLU A 224 -12.39 12.59 3.59
N PRO A 225 -11.13 12.72 3.11
CA PRO A 225 -10.01 11.98 3.66
C PRO A 225 -9.68 12.34 5.10
N LEU A 226 -9.01 11.42 5.80
CA LEU A 226 -8.51 11.65 7.16
C LEU A 226 -7.55 12.86 7.17
N SER A 227 -7.68 13.70 8.18
CA SER A 227 -6.69 14.71 8.55
C SER A 227 -5.56 14.08 9.37
N ALA A 228 -4.48 14.82 9.59
CA ALA A 228 -3.35 14.36 10.42
C ALA A 228 -3.77 13.97 11.85
N SER A 229 -4.76 14.66 12.45
CA SER A 229 -5.27 14.33 13.79
C SER A 229 -6.17 13.10 13.82
N GLU A 230 -6.62 12.61 12.67
CA GLU A 230 -7.53 11.46 12.58
C GLU A 230 -6.78 10.18 12.15
N ILE A 231 -5.49 10.23 11.86
CA ILE A 231 -4.73 9.10 11.30
C ILE A 231 -4.70 7.89 12.23
N ASP A 232 -4.69 8.12 13.55
CA ASP A 232 -4.72 7.03 14.55
C ASP A 232 -6.06 6.26 14.52
N SER A 233 -7.12 6.81 13.91
CA SER A 233 -8.39 6.07 13.71
C SER A 233 -8.23 4.84 12.83
N VAL A 234 -7.15 4.73 12.06
CA VAL A 234 -6.80 3.54 11.27
C VAL A 234 -6.61 2.31 12.17
N GLU A 235 -6.16 2.48 13.41
CA GLU A 235 -6.00 1.43 14.41
C GLU A 235 -7.27 1.17 15.26
N ASP A 236 -8.38 1.86 14.99
CA ASP A 236 -9.63 1.65 15.72
C ASP A 236 -10.61 0.80 14.89
N SER A 237 -10.73 -0.48 15.26
CA SER A 237 -11.57 -1.45 14.57
C SER A 237 -13.06 -1.11 14.52
N SER A 238 -13.54 -0.17 15.37
CA SER A 238 -14.92 0.29 15.36
C SER A 238 -15.22 1.30 14.25
N ASN A 239 -14.19 1.96 13.71
CA ASN A 239 -14.35 2.94 12.64
C ASN A 239 -14.42 2.26 11.28
N GLU A 240 -15.44 2.60 10.48
CA GLU A 240 -15.48 2.22 9.06
C GLU A 240 -14.69 3.22 8.22
N LEU A 241 -13.73 2.73 7.43
CA LEU A 241 -12.91 3.53 6.53
C LEU A 241 -12.95 2.98 5.11
N ASP A 242 -13.11 3.88 4.14
CA ASP A 242 -12.82 3.59 2.75
C ASP A 242 -11.29 3.66 2.53
N THR A 243 -10.65 2.51 2.32
CA THR A 243 -9.21 2.47 2.06
C THR A 243 -8.94 2.53 0.56
N ILE A 244 -8.18 3.51 0.10
CA ILE A 244 -7.76 3.59 -1.30
C ILE A 244 -6.25 3.63 -1.44
N TYR A 245 -5.75 3.07 -2.55
CA TYR A 245 -4.33 3.11 -2.86
C TYR A 245 -4.03 3.35 -4.34
N TRP A 246 -2.85 3.90 -4.59
CA TRP A 246 -2.18 4.00 -5.90
C TRP A 246 -0.66 3.93 -5.68
N HIS A 247 0.15 4.07 -6.73
CA HIS A 247 1.61 3.96 -6.62
C HIS A 247 2.28 5.31 -6.87
N ILE A 248 3.49 5.51 -6.35
CA ILE A 248 4.31 6.68 -6.67
C ILE A 248 4.48 6.85 -8.19
N LEU A 249 4.67 5.76 -8.94
CA LEU A 249 4.77 5.80 -10.40
C LEU A 249 3.54 6.37 -11.11
N ASP A 250 2.37 6.38 -10.47
CA ASP A 250 1.18 6.97 -11.07
C ASP A 250 1.30 8.51 -11.14
N HIS A 251 2.04 9.16 -10.24
CA HIS A 251 2.34 10.59 -10.30
C HIS A 251 3.26 10.97 -11.46
N ALA A 252 4.10 10.05 -11.95
CA ALA A 252 4.95 10.30 -13.12
C ALA A 252 4.17 10.32 -14.45
N ARG A 253 2.91 9.87 -14.46
CA ARG A 253 2.10 9.82 -15.67
C ARG A 253 1.75 11.23 -16.15
N LYS A 254 1.54 11.37 -17.47
CA LYS A 254 1.25 12.65 -18.11
C LYS A 254 2.32 13.70 -17.77
N ASP A 255 3.59 13.29 -17.86
CA ASP A 255 4.75 14.14 -17.61
C ASP A 255 4.71 14.80 -16.22
N GLY A 256 4.34 14.04 -15.18
CA GLY A 256 4.21 14.54 -13.81
C GLY A 256 2.83 15.13 -13.46
N GLY A 257 1.94 15.32 -14.44
CA GLY A 257 0.66 16.01 -14.25
C GLY A 257 -0.51 15.14 -13.80
N TRP A 258 -0.30 13.86 -13.47
CA TRP A 258 -1.38 13.02 -12.96
C TRP A 258 -1.59 13.23 -11.46
N ILE A 259 -2.85 13.49 -11.09
CA ILE A 259 -3.30 13.57 -9.70
C ILE A 259 -4.41 12.54 -9.44
N PRO A 260 -4.53 12.01 -8.21
CA PRO A 260 -5.61 11.10 -7.86
C PRO A 260 -6.97 11.81 -7.99
N PRO A 261 -7.98 11.20 -8.66
CA PRO A 261 -9.28 11.83 -8.93
C PRO A 261 -10.21 11.83 -7.70
N ILE A 262 -9.75 12.42 -6.60
CA ILE A 262 -10.46 12.55 -5.33
C ILE A 262 -11.07 13.95 -5.27
N LYS A 263 -12.35 14.05 -4.87
CA LYS A 263 -13.03 15.35 -4.83
C LYS A 263 -12.56 16.15 -3.61
N GLY A 264 -12.19 17.40 -3.81
CA GLY A 264 -11.84 18.33 -2.73
C GLY A 264 -10.37 18.28 -2.29
N LEU A 265 -9.49 17.68 -3.10
CA LEU A 265 -8.03 17.75 -3.00
C LEU A 265 -7.42 18.42 -4.25
#